data_AF-A0A2H9PKP1-F1
#
_entry.id   AF-A0A2H9PKP1-F1
#
_cell.length_a   1.000
_cell.length_b   1.000
_cell.length_c   1.000
_cell.angle_alpha   90.00
_cell.angle_beta   90.00
_cell.angle_gamma   90.00
#
_symmetry.space_group_name_H-M   'P 1'
#
loop_
_entity.id
_entity.type
_entity.pdbx_description
1 polymer ?
#
loop_
_entity_poly.entity_id
_entity_poly.type
_entity_poly.pdbx_seq_one_letter_code
_entity_poly.pdbx_strand_id
1 'polypeptide(L)'
;MGFADYCRQAAASFAALPRTETLRLVSHHDADGISAAAIMVSALLRDNRRYALTIVPQLRRELIEQFAKEQHQVFVFCDLGSGQIEDIRELLADRQVYILDHHELQARPEGIWQVNPHCFGIDGGKEISGAGVAYLFARDLSAQNKDLAVIAIIGALGDIQEDKGFTGLNKAILADAVATGTMEVQQGLRFFGAQTRPLHKLLEYSMDYYIPGVSGNESGAIQFLTELGIDLRKGSG
;
A
#
# COMPACT_ATOMS: atom_id res chain seq x y z
N MET A 1 19.44 -14.99 -5.15
CA MET A 1 18.09 -15.17 -4.57
C MET A 1 17.23 -14.01 -5.03
N GLY A 2 16.05 -14.25 -5.59
CA GLY A 2 15.17 -13.17 -6.06
C GLY A 2 14.31 -12.58 -4.94
N PHE A 3 13.66 -11.45 -5.20
CA PHE A 3 12.76 -10.79 -4.24
C PHE A 3 11.64 -11.71 -3.75
N ALA A 4 11.01 -12.47 -4.66
CA ALA A 4 9.94 -13.40 -4.28
C ALA A 4 10.41 -14.54 -3.36
N ASP A 5 11.63 -15.07 -3.56
CA ASP A 5 12.21 -16.07 -2.66
C ASP A 5 12.48 -15.47 -1.28
N TYR A 6 13.00 -14.25 -1.25
CA TYR A 6 13.29 -13.55 -0.01
C TYR A 6 12.02 -13.21 0.78
N CYS A 7 10.98 -12.75 0.09
CA CYS A 7 9.65 -12.50 0.68
C CYS A 7 9.07 -13.79 1.30
N ARG A 8 9.13 -14.92 0.58
CA ARG A 8 8.73 -16.23 1.13
C ARG A 8 9.51 -16.65 2.35
N GLN A 9 10.83 -16.41 2.38
CA GLN A 9 11.65 -16.74 3.55
C GLN A 9 11.31 -15.87 4.76
N ALA A 10 11.10 -14.57 4.55
CA ALA A 10 10.65 -13.67 5.59
C ALA A 10 9.27 -14.10 6.14
N ALA A 11 8.32 -14.42 5.26
CA ALA A 11 7.00 -14.92 5.64
C ALA A 11 7.09 -16.25 6.41
N ALA A 12 7.93 -17.20 5.97
CA ALA A 12 8.14 -18.46 6.66
C ALA A 12 8.78 -18.27 8.04
N SER A 13 9.78 -17.39 8.16
CA SER A 13 10.38 -16.98 9.44
C SER A 13 9.33 -16.39 10.38
N PHE A 14 8.48 -15.51 9.86
CA PHE A 14 7.40 -14.90 10.61
C PHE A 14 6.35 -15.91 11.08
N ALA A 15 5.97 -16.85 10.20
CA ALA A 15 5.00 -17.90 10.51
C ALA A 15 5.50 -18.83 11.64
N ALA A 16 6.81 -19.03 11.75
CA ALA A 16 7.44 -19.83 12.81
C ALA A 16 7.46 -19.14 14.18
N LEU A 17 7.19 -17.83 14.27
CA LEU A 17 7.17 -17.10 15.54
C LEU A 17 6.01 -17.57 16.43
N PRO A 18 6.17 -17.58 17.77
CA PRO A 18 5.10 -17.89 18.71
C PRO A 18 3.87 -17.02 18.47
N ARG A 19 2.67 -17.63 18.50
CA ARG A 19 1.39 -16.91 18.34
C ARG A 19 0.90 -16.26 19.64
N THR A 20 1.55 -16.59 20.76
CA THR A 20 1.20 -16.10 22.09
C THR A 20 1.61 -14.66 22.34
N GLU A 21 2.47 -14.09 21.51
CA GLU A 21 2.95 -12.72 21.69
C GLU A 21 2.04 -11.71 20.99
N THR A 22 1.93 -10.52 21.57
CA THR A 22 1.31 -9.39 20.88
C THR A 22 2.39 -8.73 20.03
N LEU A 23 2.17 -8.64 18.73
CA LEU A 23 3.08 -7.98 17.80
C LEU A 23 2.88 -6.46 17.82
N ARG A 24 3.93 -5.70 17.60
CA ARG A 24 3.82 -4.27 17.33
C ARG A 24 3.74 -4.05 15.83
N LEU A 25 2.60 -3.54 15.35
CA LEU A 25 2.41 -3.19 13.95
C LEU A 25 2.42 -1.67 13.81
N VAL A 26 3.26 -1.14 12.94
CA VAL A 26 3.40 0.30 12.71
C VAL A 26 3.30 0.55 11.21
N SER A 27 2.51 1.53 10.80
CA SER A 27 2.36 1.84 9.38
C SER A 27 2.17 3.33 9.11
N HIS A 28 2.38 3.72 7.86
CA HIS A 28 2.25 5.09 7.40
C HIS A 28 0.78 5.55 7.31
N HIS A 29 0.56 6.86 7.32
CA HIS A 29 -0.77 7.48 7.44
C HIS A 29 -1.51 7.68 6.10
N ASP A 30 -0.83 7.56 4.97
CA ASP A 30 -1.47 7.73 3.66
C ASP A 30 -2.23 6.47 3.20
N ALA A 31 -2.72 6.51 1.96
CA ALA A 31 -3.50 5.43 1.38
C ALA A 31 -2.71 4.13 1.25
N ASP A 32 -1.40 4.20 0.97
CA ASP A 32 -0.56 3.02 0.84
C ASP A 32 -0.27 2.39 2.21
N GLY A 33 0.14 3.18 3.20
CA GLY A 33 0.34 2.73 4.56
C GLY A 33 -0.93 2.16 5.21
N ILE A 34 -2.06 2.85 5.10
CA ILE A 34 -3.33 2.33 5.65
C ILE A 34 -3.73 1.01 4.96
N SER A 35 -3.51 0.90 3.65
CA SER A 35 -3.78 -0.34 2.90
C SER A 35 -2.83 -1.47 3.35
N ALA A 36 -1.55 -1.18 3.52
CA ALA A 36 -0.54 -2.12 4.03
C ALA A 36 -0.90 -2.62 5.44
N ALA A 37 -1.30 -1.71 6.34
CA ALA A 37 -1.78 -2.04 7.67
C ALA A 37 -3.03 -2.92 7.63
N ALA A 38 -4.01 -2.60 6.78
CA ALA A 38 -5.25 -3.37 6.64
C ALA A 38 -5.00 -4.80 6.15
N ILE A 39 -4.08 -4.96 5.19
CA ILE A 39 -3.63 -6.27 4.69
C ILE A 39 -2.99 -7.08 5.83
N MET A 40 -2.03 -6.48 6.54
CA MET A 40 -1.34 -7.17 7.63
C MET A 40 -2.28 -7.51 8.78
N VAL A 41 -3.15 -6.59 9.20
CA VAL A 41 -4.19 -6.86 10.20
C VAL A 41 -5.06 -8.03 9.79
N SER A 42 -5.53 -8.07 8.53
CA SER A 42 -6.36 -9.15 8.03
C SER A 42 -5.62 -10.50 8.06
N ALA A 43 -4.35 -10.52 7.66
CA ALA A 43 -3.52 -11.72 7.71
C ALA A 43 -3.29 -12.20 9.16
N LEU A 44 -3.02 -11.27 10.09
CA LEU A 44 -2.80 -11.58 11.51
C LEU A 44 -4.06 -12.12 12.19
N LEU A 45 -5.22 -11.52 11.93
CA LEU A 45 -6.50 -11.98 12.44
C LEU A 45 -6.80 -13.41 11.96
N ARG A 46 -6.57 -13.68 10.66
CA ARG A 46 -6.75 -15.02 10.08
C ARG A 46 -5.77 -16.05 10.64
N ASP A 47 -4.58 -15.64 11.05
CA ASP A 47 -3.58 -16.51 11.69
C ASP A 47 -3.73 -16.59 13.22
N ASN A 48 -4.78 -15.96 13.79
CA ASN A 48 -5.05 -15.86 15.23
C ASN A 48 -3.88 -15.25 16.03
N ARG A 49 -3.27 -14.18 15.50
CA ARG A 49 -2.18 -13.43 16.16
C ARG A 49 -2.70 -12.13 16.77
N ARG A 50 -2.20 -11.80 17.96
CA ARG A 50 -2.50 -10.52 18.63
C ARG A 50 -1.58 -9.42 18.13
N TYR A 51 -2.09 -8.21 17.98
CA TYR A 51 -1.29 -7.07 17.53
C TYR A 51 -1.70 -5.77 18.21
N ALA A 52 -0.77 -4.81 18.25
CA ALA A 52 -0.98 -3.42 18.64
C ALA A 52 -0.59 -2.53 17.44
N LEU A 53 -1.59 -1.96 16.77
CA LEU A 53 -1.41 -1.11 15.60
C LEU A 53 -1.16 0.36 16.00
N THR A 54 -0.21 1.00 15.34
CA THR A 54 -0.08 2.47 15.33
C THR A 54 0.12 2.97 13.92
N ILE A 55 -0.68 3.96 13.53
CA ILE A 55 -0.54 4.67 12.27
C ILE A 55 0.18 5.98 12.54
N VAL A 56 1.25 6.27 11.80
CA VAL A 56 2.07 7.47 11.98
C VAL A 56 2.29 8.21 10.67
N PRO A 57 2.37 9.55 10.70
CA PRO A 57 2.74 10.33 9.53
C PRO A 57 4.22 10.21 9.18
N GLN A 58 5.07 9.81 10.13
CA GLN A 58 6.50 9.62 9.92
C GLN A 58 7.07 8.77 11.05
N LEU A 59 7.99 7.85 10.73
CA LEU A 59 8.77 7.14 11.74
C LEU A 59 9.97 8.01 12.14
N ARG A 60 9.89 8.61 13.34
CA ARG A 60 11.00 9.37 13.92
C ARG A 60 11.72 8.56 14.97
N ARG A 61 13.00 8.84 15.21
CA ARG A 61 13.82 8.13 16.21
C ARG A 61 13.17 8.13 17.59
N GLU A 62 12.58 9.24 18.03
CA GLU A 62 11.95 9.34 19.36
C GLU A 62 10.78 8.35 19.51
N LEU A 63 10.10 8.02 18.41
CA LEU A 63 9.04 7.04 18.41
C LEU A 63 9.60 5.61 18.48
N ILE A 64 10.71 5.33 17.78
CA ILE A 64 11.42 4.05 17.89
C ILE A 64 11.93 3.84 19.33
N GLU A 65 12.42 4.90 19.98
CA GLU A 65 12.83 4.86 21.39
C GLU A 65 11.66 4.57 22.34
N GLN A 66 10.45 5.02 22.01
CA GLN A 66 9.24 4.66 22.77
C GLN A 66 8.88 3.19 22.57
N PHE A 67 8.92 2.71 21.32
CA PHE A 67 8.70 1.31 20.97
C PHE A 67 9.70 0.37 21.64
N ALA A 68 10.97 0.76 21.74
CA ALA A 68 12.02 -0.02 22.40
C ALA A 68 11.74 -0.25 23.91
N LYS A 69 10.98 0.65 24.54
CA LYS A 69 10.56 0.54 25.95
C LYS A 69 9.33 -0.37 26.13
N GLU A 70 8.66 -0.73 25.05
CA GLU A 70 7.52 -1.65 25.07
C GLU A 70 8.01 -3.11 25.26
N GLN A 71 7.12 -3.99 25.74
CA GLN A 71 7.44 -5.40 26.00
C GLN A 71 7.33 -6.30 24.75
N HIS A 72 6.94 -5.73 23.60
CA HIS A 72 6.80 -6.46 22.34
C HIS A 72 8.15 -6.99 21.87
N GLN A 73 8.19 -8.26 21.43
CA GLN A 73 9.40 -8.90 20.90
C GLN A 73 9.45 -8.88 19.37
N VAL A 74 8.30 -8.66 18.72
CA VAL A 74 8.16 -8.68 17.27
C VAL A 74 7.58 -7.35 16.80
N PHE A 75 8.31 -6.70 15.90
CA PHE A 75 7.92 -5.44 15.28
C PHE A 75 7.74 -5.64 13.77
N VAL A 76 6.65 -5.12 13.24
CA VAL A 76 6.34 -5.09 11.81
C VAL A 76 6.09 -3.65 11.41
N PHE A 77 6.92 -3.16 10.50
CA PHE A 77 6.82 -1.84 9.90
C PHE A 77 6.29 -1.99 8.48
N CYS A 78 5.24 -1.25 8.13
CA CYS A 78 4.56 -1.33 6.85
C CYS A 78 4.56 0.05 6.19
N ASP A 79 5.09 0.13 4.97
CA ASP A 79 5.20 1.37 4.19
C ASP A 79 6.06 2.46 4.87
N LEU A 80 7.00 2.04 5.72
CA LEU A 80 8.00 2.88 6.35
C LEU A 80 9.11 2.01 6.96
N GLY A 81 10.20 2.66 7.38
CA GLY A 81 11.29 2.04 8.12
C GLY A 81 12.58 1.83 7.31
N SER A 82 12.54 1.75 5.98
CA SER A 82 13.77 1.59 5.18
C SER A 82 14.73 2.78 5.32
N GLY A 83 14.18 3.99 5.48
CA GLY A 83 14.94 5.21 5.75
C GLY A 83 15.34 5.42 7.22
N GLN A 84 14.94 4.53 8.14
CA GLN A 84 15.28 4.59 9.57
C GLN A 84 15.99 3.31 10.02
N ILE A 85 16.56 2.56 9.08
CA ILE A 85 17.07 1.21 9.31
C ILE A 85 18.18 1.16 10.38
N GLU A 86 19.02 2.20 10.45
CA GLU A 86 20.09 2.30 11.44
C GLU A 86 19.55 2.52 12.85
N ASP A 87 18.57 3.42 13.01
CA ASP A 87 17.89 3.67 14.29
C ASP A 87 17.14 2.41 14.76
N ILE A 88 16.44 1.73 13.84
CA ILE A 88 15.75 0.47 14.12
C ILE A 88 16.76 -0.60 14.58
N ARG A 89 17.89 -0.75 13.86
CA ARG A 89 18.92 -1.73 14.21
C ARG A 89 19.53 -1.45 15.59
N GLU A 90 19.77 -0.19 15.91
CA GLU A 90 20.35 0.20 17.20
C GLU A 90 19.35 -0.02 18.35
N LEU A 91 18.14 0.50 18.22
CA LEU A 91 17.18 0.60 19.31
C LEU A 91 16.34 -0.67 19.51
N LEU A 92 16.20 -1.50 18.46
CA LEU A 92 15.45 -2.76 18.48
C LEU A 92 16.37 -3.97 18.21
N ALA A 93 17.66 -3.86 18.56
CA ALA A 93 18.69 -4.88 18.27
C ALA A 93 18.38 -6.28 18.84
N ASP A 94 17.64 -6.34 19.95
CA ASP A 94 17.25 -7.57 20.64
C ASP A 94 15.87 -8.10 20.19
N ARG A 95 15.25 -7.47 19.19
CA ARG A 95 13.88 -7.74 18.75
C ARG A 95 13.85 -8.35 17.35
N GLN A 96 12.79 -9.09 17.06
CA GLN A 96 12.52 -9.57 15.72
C GLN A 96 11.83 -8.48 14.91
N VAL A 97 12.48 -8.00 13.85
CA VAL A 97 11.98 -6.87 13.07
C VAL A 97 11.74 -7.26 11.60
N TYR A 98 10.55 -6.91 11.12
CA TYR A 98 10.13 -7.04 9.73
C TYR A 98 9.79 -5.66 9.19
N ILE A 99 10.39 -5.29 8.06
CA ILE A 99 10.11 -4.04 7.34
C ILE A 99 9.56 -4.44 5.98
N LEU A 100 8.29 -4.09 5.73
CA LEU A 100 7.55 -4.33 4.50
C LEU A 100 7.37 -2.97 3.82
N ASP A 101 8.31 -2.60 2.96
CA ASP A 101 8.47 -1.22 2.50
C ASP A 101 9.04 -1.19 1.08
N HIS A 102 8.82 -0.08 0.37
CA HIS A 102 9.19 0.13 -1.02
C HIS A 102 10.03 1.40 -1.24
N HIS A 103 10.24 2.21 -0.20
CA HIS A 103 11.05 3.42 -0.26
C HIS A 103 12.55 3.12 -0.50
N GLU A 104 13.29 4.15 -0.91
CA GLU A 104 14.74 4.09 -1.11
C GLU A 104 15.49 3.59 0.13
N LEU A 105 16.54 2.80 -0.11
CA LEU A 105 17.33 2.14 0.93
C LEU A 105 18.44 3.04 1.45
N GLN A 106 18.67 3.02 2.76
CA GLN A 106 19.91 3.53 3.34
C GLN A 106 20.97 2.43 3.51
N ALA A 107 20.56 1.28 4.01
CA ALA A 107 21.41 0.11 4.26
C ALA A 107 20.55 -1.16 4.31
N ARG A 108 21.21 -2.33 4.33
CA ARG A 108 20.60 -3.64 4.54
C ARG A 108 21.35 -4.40 5.64
N PRO A 109 21.08 -4.12 6.92
CA PRO A 109 21.79 -4.75 8.02
C PRO A 109 21.36 -6.21 8.21
N GLU A 110 22.26 -6.99 8.81
CA GLU A 110 21.93 -8.33 9.30
C GLU A 110 20.96 -8.25 10.49
N GLY A 111 20.16 -9.30 10.68
CA GLY A 111 19.22 -9.41 11.81
C GLY A 111 17.86 -8.76 11.60
N ILE A 112 17.63 -8.03 10.50
CA ILE A 112 16.34 -7.43 10.16
C ILE A 112 15.82 -8.02 8.84
N TRP A 113 14.55 -8.45 8.84
CA TRP A 113 13.86 -8.82 7.60
C TRP A 113 13.37 -7.58 6.87
N GLN A 114 14.28 -6.93 6.13
CA GLN A 114 13.94 -5.82 5.25
C GLN A 114 13.45 -6.33 3.89
N VAL A 115 12.14 -6.61 3.80
CA VAL A 115 11.46 -7.02 2.57
C VAL A 115 11.20 -5.78 1.74
N ASN A 116 12.22 -5.36 0.98
CA ASN A 116 12.15 -4.20 0.12
C ASN A 116 12.59 -4.54 -1.32
N PRO A 117 11.80 -4.17 -2.35
CA PRO A 117 12.07 -4.45 -3.77
C PRO A 117 13.40 -3.85 -4.27
N HIS A 118 13.82 -2.69 -3.77
CA HIS A 118 15.06 -2.02 -4.18
C HIS A 118 16.30 -2.90 -3.90
N CYS A 119 16.25 -3.79 -2.89
CA CYS A 119 17.32 -4.76 -2.59
C CYS A 119 17.58 -5.74 -3.75
N PHE A 120 16.67 -5.79 -4.73
CA PHE A 120 16.68 -6.74 -5.83
C PHE A 120 16.55 -6.03 -7.20
N GLY A 121 16.74 -4.71 -7.25
CA GLY A 121 16.70 -3.92 -8.49
C GLY A 121 15.30 -3.74 -9.08
N ILE A 122 14.25 -3.82 -8.24
CA ILE A 122 12.85 -3.56 -8.63
C ILE A 122 12.51 -2.13 -8.21
N ASP A 123 11.91 -1.36 -9.11
CA ASP A 123 11.57 0.05 -8.87
C ASP A 123 10.37 0.17 -7.92
N GLY A 124 10.63 0.53 -6.66
CA GLY A 124 9.59 0.73 -5.66
C GLY A 124 8.69 1.94 -5.93
N GLY A 125 9.06 2.88 -6.81
CA GLY A 125 8.19 4.00 -7.18
C GLY A 125 7.15 3.67 -8.25
N LYS A 126 7.23 2.49 -8.89
CA LYS A 126 6.38 2.13 -10.05
C LYS A 126 5.92 0.69 -10.07
N GLU A 127 6.80 -0.24 -9.71
CA GLU A 127 6.54 -1.66 -9.89
C GLU A 127 5.85 -2.31 -8.70
N ILE A 128 5.94 -1.71 -7.51
CA ILE A 128 5.26 -2.18 -6.29
C ILE A 128 5.22 -1.11 -5.19
N SER A 129 4.09 -1.00 -4.49
CA SER A 129 3.92 -0.09 -3.34
C SER A 129 4.18 -0.81 -2.00
N GLY A 130 4.22 -0.08 -0.89
CA GLY A 130 4.25 -0.64 0.46
C GLY A 130 3.10 -1.61 0.74
N ALA A 131 1.88 -1.28 0.31
CA ALA A 131 0.74 -2.21 0.37
C ALA A 131 0.94 -3.44 -0.53
N GLY A 132 1.56 -3.27 -1.70
CA GLY A 132 1.95 -4.38 -2.57
C GLY A 132 2.92 -5.34 -1.89
N VAL A 133 3.96 -4.81 -1.22
CA VAL A 133 4.92 -5.61 -0.46
C VAL A 133 4.24 -6.34 0.69
N ALA A 134 3.39 -5.64 1.46
CA ALA A 134 2.60 -6.23 2.54
C ALA A 134 1.67 -7.36 2.04
N TYR A 135 1.06 -7.20 0.85
CA TYR A 135 0.24 -8.24 0.24
C TYR A 135 1.05 -9.46 -0.17
N LEU A 136 2.20 -9.29 -0.81
CA LEU A 136 3.03 -10.43 -1.18
C LEU A 136 3.46 -11.23 0.07
N PHE A 137 3.85 -10.52 1.13
CA PHE A 137 4.17 -11.12 2.41
C PHE A 137 2.96 -11.87 3.01
N ALA A 138 1.79 -11.22 3.07
CA ALA A 138 0.57 -11.83 3.59
C ALA A 138 0.09 -13.05 2.79
N ARG A 139 0.19 -12.99 1.46
CA ARG A 139 -0.13 -14.11 0.56
C ARG A 139 0.81 -15.29 0.78
N ASP A 140 2.09 -15.00 1.01
CA ASP A 140 3.11 -16.03 1.26
C ASP A 140 2.98 -16.61 2.69
N LEU A 141 2.36 -15.90 3.64
CA LEU A 141 1.93 -16.46 4.93
C LEU A 141 0.78 -17.46 4.77
N SER A 142 -0.18 -17.16 3.91
CA SER A 142 -1.30 -18.06 3.61
C SER A 142 -1.98 -17.69 2.30
N ALA A 143 -2.19 -18.68 1.44
CA ALA A 143 -2.87 -18.52 0.15
C ALA A 143 -4.30 -17.95 0.28
N GLN A 144 -4.93 -18.07 1.45
CA GLN A 144 -6.24 -17.48 1.71
C GLN A 144 -6.24 -15.94 1.64
N ASN A 145 -5.07 -15.31 1.79
CA ASN A 145 -4.89 -13.85 1.73
C ASN A 145 -4.83 -13.30 0.31
N LYS A 146 -4.99 -14.16 -0.70
CA LYS A 146 -5.04 -13.75 -2.11
C LYS A 146 -6.20 -12.79 -2.41
N ASP A 147 -7.29 -12.87 -1.65
CA ASP A 147 -8.43 -11.96 -1.75
C ASP A 147 -8.12 -10.52 -1.31
N LEU A 148 -7.02 -10.29 -0.58
CA LEU A 148 -6.56 -8.97 -0.17
C LEU A 148 -5.83 -8.21 -1.30
N ALA A 149 -5.65 -8.81 -2.47
CA ALA A 149 -5.00 -8.18 -3.62
C ALA A 149 -5.67 -6.85 -4.02
N VAL A 150 -7.01 -6.76 -3.90
CA VAL A 150 -7.77 -5.52 -4.14
C VAL A 150 -7.30 -4.37 -3.25
N ILE A 151 -6.97 -4.64 -1.98
CA ILE A 151 -6.49 -3.64 -1.02
C ILE A 151 -5.08 -3.17 -1.40
N ALA A 152 -4.22 -4.08 -1.87
CA ALA A 152 -2.89 -3.71 -2.35
C ALA A 152 -2.95 -2.80 -3.58
N ILE A 153 -3.88 -3.05 -4.51
CA ILE A 153 -4.09 -2.16 -5.66
C ILE A 153 -4.61 -0.79 -5.22
N ILE A 154 -5.47 -0.71 -4.20
CA ILE A 154 -5.89 0.58 -3.63
C ILE A 154 -4.70 1.36 -3.09
N GLY A 155 -3.77 0.70 -2.38
CA GLY A 155 -2.53 1.33 -1.92
C GLY A 155 -1.66 1.83 -3.07
N ALA A 156 -1.41 0.98 -4.08
CA ALA A 156 -0.61 1.36 -5.25
C ALA A 156 -1.23 2.49 -6.09
N LEU A 157 -2.57 2.58 -6.17
CA LEU A 157 -3.26 3.73 -6.76
C LEU A 157 -3.09 5.00 -5.92
N GLY A 158 -3.18 4.86 -4.59
CA GLY A 158 -2.97 5.95 -3.64
C GLY A 158 -1.55 6.53 -3.69
N ASP A 159 -0.57 5.68 -3.98
CA ASP A 159 0.84 6.04 -4.18
C ASP A 159 1.17 6.43 -5.64
N ILE A 160 0.15 6.58 -6.49
CA ILE A 160 0.28 7.07 -7.88
C ILE A 160 1.23 6.19 -8.73
N GLN A 161 1.23 4.87 -8.51
CA GLN A 161 2.11 3.94 -9.24
C GLN A 161 1.50 3.44 -10.56
N GLU A 162 0.32 3.91 -10.92
CA GLU A 162 -0.37 3.51 -12.16
C GLU A 162 -0.24 4.58 -13.24
N ASP A 163 0.47 4.26 -14.33
CA ASP A 163 0.55 5.11 -15.52
C ASP A 163 0.14 4.34 -16.78
N LYS A 164 -1.16 4.46 -17.13
CA LYS A 164 -1.79 3.79 -18.29
C LYS A 164 -1.74 2.27 -18.18
N GLY A 165 -1.82 1.77 -16.95
CA GLY A 165 -1.73 0.38 -16.55
C GLY A 165 -0.60 0.18 -15.54
N PHE A 166 -0.78 -0.81 -14.68
CA PHE A 166 0.28 -1.25 -13.79
C PHE A 166 1.34 -2.06 -14.54
N THR A 167 2.59 -1.92 -14.11
CA THR A 167 3.74 -2.69 -14.56
C THR A 167 4.28 -3.56 -13.42
N GLY A 168 5.36 -4.30 -13.66
CA GLY A 168 6.08 -5.05 -12.62
C GLY A 168 5.20 -5.97 -11.78
N LEU A 169 5.40 -5.92 -10.46
CA LEU A 169 4.68 -6.76 -9.50
C LEU A 169 3.24 -6.27 -9.30
N ASN A 170 2.96 -4.98 -9.38
CA ASN A 170 1.60 -4.44 -9.33
C ASN A 170 0.70 -5.07 -10.40
N LYS A 171 1.23 -5.32 -11.61
CA LYS A 171 0.49 -6.03 -12.66
C LYS A 171 0.11 -7.46 -12.24
N ALA A 172 1.00 -8.17 -11.55
CA ALA A 172 0.72 -9.51 -11.04
C ALA A 172 -0.29 -9.49 -9.88
N ILE A 173 -0.20 -8.49 -9.00
CA ILE A 173 -1.17 -8.28 -7.91
C ILE A 173 -2.56 -7.95 -8.47
N LEU A 174 -2.63 -7.13 -9.52
CA LEU A 174 -3.89 -6.82 -10.20
C LEU A 174 -4.52 -8.09 -10.80
N ALA A 175 -3.70 -8.95 -11.41
CA ALA A 175 -4.19 -10.22 -11.94
C ALA A 175 -4.76 -11.12 -10.84
N ASP A 176 -4.17 -11.11 -9.64
CA ASP A 176 -4.71 -11.80 -8.47
C ASP A 176 -6.07 -11.22 -8.04
N ALA A 177 -6.22 -9.89 -7.98
CA ALA A 177 -7.48 -9.23 -7.62
C ALA A 177 -8.62 -9.52 -8.62
N VAL A 178 -8.30 -9.54 -9.92
CA VAL A 178 -9.24 -9.92 -10.97
C VAL A 178 -9.61 -11.41 -10.86
N ALA A 179 -8.62 -12.28 -10.64
CA ALA A 179 -8.86 -13.72 -10.52
C ALA A 179 -9.71 -14.11 -9.29
N THR A 180 -9.66 -13.32 -8.20
CA THR A 180 -10.52 -13.52 -7.03
C THR A 180 -11.91 -12.89 -7.19
N GLY A 181 -12.19 -12.21 -8.30
CA GLY A 181 -13.47 -11.52 -8.54
C GLY A 181 -13.68 -10.30 -7.65
N THR A 182 -12.61 -9.75 -7.06
CA THR A 182 -12.67 -8.59 -6.15
C THR A 182 -12.48 -7.26 -6.88
N MET A 183 -12.00 -7.30 -8.13
CA MET A 183 -11.78 -6.12 -8.97
C MET A 183 -12.03 -6.43 -10.44
N GLU A 184 -12.52 -5.45 -11.20
CA GLU A 184 -12.59 -5.49 -12.66
C GLU A 184 -11.75 -4.35 -13.25
N VAL A 185 -11.16 -4.59 -14.42
CA VAL A 185 -10.42 -3.57 -15.17
C VAL A 185 -11.27 -3.13 -16.35
N GLN A 186 -11.61 -1.84 -16.38
CA GLN A 186 -12.39 -1.23 -17.45
C GLN A 186 -11.64 -0.05 -18.05
N GLN A 187 -11.79 0.14 -19.36
CA GLN A 187 -11.29 1.33 -20.03
C GLN A 187 -12.32 2.45 -19.88
N GLY A 188 -11.90 3.58 -19.29
CA GLY A 188 -12.79 4.71 -19.05
C GLY A 188 -12.02 5.98 -18.70
N LEU A 189 -12.76 7.01 -18.29
CA LEU A 189 -12.18 8.27 -17.85
C LEU A 189 -11.52 8.11 -16.47
N ARG A 190 -10.23 8.46 -16.38
CA ARG A 190 -9.42 8.36 -15.16
C ARG A 190 -9.54 9.66 -14.34
N PHE A 191 -10.73 9.92 -13.81
CA PHE A 191 -10.97 11.08 -12.96
C PHE A 191 -11.37 10.68 -11.55
N PHE A 192 -10.84 11.40 -10.57
CA PHE A 192 -11.28 11.26 -9.19
C PHE A 192 -12.77 11.63 -9.05
N GLY A 193 -13.53 10.73 -8.43
CA GLY A 193 -14.96 10.93 -8.18
C GLY A 193 -15.88 10.52 -9.34
N ALA A 194 -15.40 9.77 -10.33
CA ALA A 194 -16.22 9.22 -11.43
C ALA A 194 -17.48 8.49 -10.97
N GLN A 195 -17.47 7.89 -9.78
CA GLN A 195 -18.61 7.16 -9.20
C GLN A 195 -19.39 7.95 -8.14
N THR A 196 -18.88 9.11 -7.72
CA THR A 196 -19.41 9.85 -6.54
C THR A 196 -19.74 11.31 -6.83
N ARG A 197 -19.49 11.78 -8.05
CA ARG A 197 -19.70 13.18 -8.46
C ARG A 197 -20.45 13.25 -9.78
N PRO A 198 -21.30 14.27 -9.97
CA PRO A 198 -21.87 14.55 -11.28
C PRO A 198 -20.78 14.98 -12.25
N LEU A 199 -20.99 14.71 -13.55
CA LEU A 199 -19.97 14.86 -14.59
C LEU A 199 -19.38 16.28 -14.68
N HIS A 200 -20.19 17.32 -14.47
CA HIS A 200 -19.70 18.71 -14.49
C HIS A 200 -18.72 18.99 -13.35
N LYS A 201 -18.96 18.45 -12.13
CA LYS A 201 -18.02 18.56 -11.00
C LYS A 201 -16.75 17.78 -11.23
N LEU A 202 -16.87 16.62 -11.86
CA LEU A 202 -15.71 15.81 -12.23
C LEU A 202 -14.80 16.56 -13.22
N LEU A 203 -15.37 17.23 -14.22
CA LEU A 203 -14.60 18.04 -15.17
C LEU A 203 -14.07 19.33 -14.55
N GLU A 204 -14.85 20.00 -13.68
CA GLU A 204 -14.40 21.17 -12.91
C GLU A 204 -13.15 20.83 -12.08
N TYR A 205 -13.14 19.69 -11.39
CA TYR A 205 -12.02 19.23 -10.57
C TYR A 205 -10.94 18.47 -11.32
N SER A 206 -10.98 18.49 -12.66
CA SER A 206 -9.96 17.86 -13.51
C SER A 206 -8.62 18.60 -13.36
N MET A 207 -7.83 18.17 -12.38
CA MET A 207 -6.47 18.67 -12.11
C MET A 207 -5.40 17.80 -12.79
N ASP A 208 -5.68 16.50 -12.98
CA ASP A 208 -4.78 15.57 -13.67
C ASP A 208 -4.70 15.87 -15.17
N TYR A 209 -5.79 16.39 -15.74
CA TYR A 209 -5.88 16.83 -17.13
C TYR A 209 -6.47 18.23 -17.19
N TYR A 210 -5.63 19.24 -17.43
CA TYR A 210 -6.12 20.60 -17.60
C TYR A 210 -6.95 20.72 -18.90
N ILE A 211 -8.22 21.11 -18.77
CA ILE A 211 -9.13 21.39 -19.88
C ILE A 211 -9.38 22.91 -19.94
N PRO A 212 -8.87 23.62 -20.96
CA PRO A 212 -9.05 25.07 -21.08
C PRO A 212 -10.53 25.49 -21.02
N GLY A 213 -10.83 26.46 -20.16
CA GLY A 213 -12.20 26.97 -19.98
C GLY A 213 -13.12 26.07 -19.13
N VAL A 214 -12.67 24.88 -18.73
CA VAL A 214 -13.46 23.88 -17.99
C VAL A 214 -12.86 23.59 -16.61
N SER A 215 -11.58 23.26 -16.54
CA SER A 215 -10.90 22.98 -15.26
C SER A 215 -10.93 24.21 -14.36
N GLY A 216 -11.43 24.06 -13.14
CA GLY A 216 -11.64 25.14 -12.17
C GLY A 216 -12.82 26.07 -12.49
N ASN A 217 -13.65 25.75 -13.49
CA ASN A 217 -14.80 26.57 -13.89
C ASN A 217 -16.07 25.72 -14.07
N GLU A 218 -16.91 25.69 -13.04
CA GLU A 218 -18.18 24.95 -13.06
C GLU A 218 -19.09 25.32 -14.24
N SER A 219 -19.29 26.62 -14.46
CA SER A 219 -20.11 27.11 -15.59
C SER A 219 -19.53 26.69 -16.93
N GLY A 220 -18.20 26.72 -17.05
CA GLY A 220 -17.48 26.24 -18.23
C GLY A 220 -17.66 24.74 -18.46
N ALA A 221 -17.61 23.93 -17.39
CA ALA A 221 -17.87 22.49 -17.46
C ALA A 221 -19.30 22.17 -17.89
N ILE A 222 -20.29 22.90 -17.35
CA ILE A 222 -21.71 22.77 -17.74
C ILE A 222 -21.91 23.15 -19.20
N GLN A 223 -21.34 24.27 -19.64
CA GLN A 223 -21.42 24.73 -21.02
C GLN A 223 -20.78 23.71 -21.97
N PHE A 224 -19.58 23.23 -21.66
CA PHE A 224 -18.88 22.21 -22.44
C PHE A 224 -19.71 20.94 -22.62
N LEU A 225 -20.31 20.42 -21.55
CA LEU A 225 -21.19 19.25 -21.62
C LEU A 225 -22.46 19.51 -22.42
N THR A 226 -23.05 20.70 -22.29
CA THR A 226 -24.25 21.11 -23.04
C THR A 226 -23.98 21.21 -24.53
N GLU A 227 -22.84 21.79 -24.93
CA GLU A 227 -22.40 21.90 -26.33
C GLU A 227 -22.17 20.52 -26.96
N LEU A 228 -21.72 19.54 -26.17
CA LEU A 228 -21.59 18.14 -26.60
C LEU A 228 -22.92 17.37 -26.63
N GLY A 229 -24.03 17.99 -26.22
CA GLY A 229 -25.35 17.35 -26.15
C GLY A 229 -25.49 16.33 -25.00
N ILE A 230 -24.64 16.42 -23.98
CA ILE A 230 -24.68 15.54 -22.81
C ILE A 230 -25.65 16.10 -21.78
N ASP A 231 -26.73 15.36 -21.52
CA ASP A 231 -27.78 15.76 -20.58
C ASP A 231 -27.31 15.61 -19.12
N LEU A 232 -27.20 16.73 -18.42
CA LEU A 232 -26.77 16.80 -17.02
C LEU A 232 -27.80 16.21 -16.03
N ARG A 233 -29.03 15.93 -16.49
CA ARG A 233 -30.14 15.42 -15.64
C ARG A 233 -30.41 13.93 -15.80
N LYS A 234 -29.77 13.26 -16.78
CA LYS A 234 -29.90 11.81 -17.00
C LYS A 234 -28.72 11.07 -16.39
N GLY A 235 -28.78 10.89 -15.08
CA GLY A 235 -27.87 10.01 -14.34
C GLY A 235 -28.44 9.74 -12.96
N SER A 236 -28.48 8.48 -12.55
CA SER A 236 -28.74 8.06 -11.17
C SER A 236 -27.48 8.28 -10.32
N GLY A 237 -27.07 9.54 -10.17
CA GLY A 237 -25.89 9.98 -9.44
C GLY A 237 -25.86 11.48 -9.26
#